data_AF-A0A5B6ZUP7-F1
#
_entry.id   AF-A0A5B6ZUP7-F1
#
_cell.length_a   1.000
_cell.length_b   1.000
_cell.length_c   1.000
_cell.angle_alpha   90.00
_cell.angle_beta   90.00
_cell.angle_gamma   90.00
#
_symmetry.space_group_name_H-M   'P 1'
#
loop_
_entity.id
_entity.type
_entity.pdbx_description
1 polymer ?
#
loop_
_entity_poly.entity_id
_entity_poly.type
_entity_poly.pdbx_seq_one_letter_code
_entity_poly.pdbx_strand_id
1 'polypeptide(L)'
;MANHIHEMGLTAKIRTIIVVLLCFTASSSVSQAQKNLKTFSKQYGPFNDTAHYFSIFKVESPATISNNALQVTPDTAGDFNLYSRSGRVLLNRSFKLWDGDINSERIASFNSSFLINVYRLKNNYSSIPGEGLAFVIAPDTDLPPGSYGK
;
A
#
# COMPACT_ATOMS: atom_id res chain seq x y z
N MET A 1 -51.92 -40.96 14.25
CA MET A 1 -51.63 -39.58 13.77
C MET A 1 -50.96 -38.69 14.83
N ALA A 2 -51.35 -38.72 16.10
CA ALA A 2 -50.81 -37.82 17.13
C ALA A 2 -49.29 -37.95 17.39
N ASN A 3 -48.74 -39.17 17.43
CA ASN A 3 -47.30 -39.38 17.67
C ASN A 3 -46.41 -38.83 16.56
N HIS A 4 -46.91 -38.81 15.32
CA HIS A 4 -46.14 -38.34 14.16
C HIS A 4 -45.99 -36.80 14.17
N ILE A 5 -47.01 -36.06 14.65
CA ILE A 5 -46.97 -34.59 14.73
C ILE A 5 -46.01 -34.12 15.84
N HIS A 6 -45.94 -34.86 16.95
CA HIS A 6 -45.04 -34.54 18.07
C HIS A 6 -43.55 -34.74 17.70
N GLU A 7 -43.22 -35.79 16.95
CA GLU A 7 -41.85 -36.02 16.43
C GLU A 7 -41.40 -34.93 15.44
N MET A 8 -42.30 -34.50 14.54
CA MET A 8 -41.99 -33.44 13.57
C MET A 8 -41.65 -32.11 14.25
N GLY A 9 -42.36 -31.76 15.33
CA GLY A 9 -42.11 -30.55 16.11
C GLY A 9 -40.79 -30.57 16.89
N LEU A 10 -40.41 -31.73 17.44
CA LEU A 10 -39.12 -31.90 18.13
C LEU A 10 -37.94 -31.83 17.15
N THR A 11 -38.07 -32.47 16.00
CA THR A 11 -37.05 -32.48 14.94
C THR A 11 -36.80 -31.07 14.38
N ALA A 12 -37.87 -30.28 14.19
CA ALA A 12 -37.75 -28.88 13.74
C ALA A 12 -37.01 -28.01 14.78
N LYS A 13 -37.32 -28.16 16.07
CA LYS A 13 -36.65 -27.41 17.15
C LYS A 13 -35.16 -27.77 17.25
N ILE A 14 -34.82 -29.05 17.14
CA ILE A 14 -33.42 -29.52 17.15
C ILE A 14 -32.65 -28.94 15.96
N ARG A 15 -33.23 -28.95 14.76
CA ARG A 15 -32.61 -28.37 13.55
C ARG A 15 -32.34 -26.86 13.73
N THR A 16 -33.30 -26.10 14.25
CA THR A 16 -33.12 -24.67 14.51
C THR A 16 -32.01 -24.42 15.53
N ILE A 17 -31.94 -25.20 16.61
CA ILE A 17 -30.87 -25.08 17.61
C ILE A 17 -29.50 -25.38 17.00
N ILE A 18 -29.39 -26.43 16.17
CA ILE A 18 -28.15 -26.78 15.48
C ILE A 18 -27.71 -25.66 14.53
N VAL A 19 -28.63 -25.11 13.73
CA VAL A 19 -28.32 -23.99 12.81
C VAL A 19 -27.86 -22.76 13.57
N VAL A 20 -28.53 -22.41 14.67
CA VAL A 20 -28.14 -21.26 15.51
C VAL A 20 -26.75 -21.47 16.14
N LEU A 21 -26.47 -22.67 16.66
CA LEU A 21 -25.17 -23.00 17.25
C LEU A 21 -24.02 -22.97 16.22
N LEU A 22 -24.29 -23.43 14.98
CA LEU A 22 -23.35 -23.33 13.86
C LEU A 22 -23.07 -21.86 13.46
N CYS A 23 -24.09 -21.00 13.46
CA CYS A 23 -23.91 -19.57 13.18
C CYS A 23 -23.08 -18.85 14.26
N PHE A 24 -23.28 -19.18 15.55
CA PHE A 24 -22.50 -18.59 16.64
C PHE A 24 -21.02 -19.03 16.61
N THR A 25 -20.74 -20.27 16.23
CA THR A 25 -19.36 -20.78 16.11
C THR A 25 -18.63 -20.25 14.87
N ALA A 26 -19.33 -20.05 13.74
CA ALA A 26 -18.74 -19.39 12.57
C ALA A 26 -18.34 -17.93 12.85
N SER A 27 -19.16 -17.21 13.63
CA SER A 27 -18.92 -15.80 13.96
C SER A 27 -17.67 -15.60 14.84
N SER A 28 -17.38 -16.55 15.74
CA SER A 28 -16.19 -16.49 16.61
C SER A 28 -14.89 -16.80 15.86
N SER A 29 -14.92 -17.68 14.85
CA SER A 29 -13.75 -17.95 13.99
C SER A 29 -13.33 -16.73 13.15
N VAL A 30 -14.27 -16.00 12.57
CA VAL A 30 -13.98 -14.78 11.77
C VAL A 30 -13.36 -13.69 12.65
N SER A 31 -13.87 -13.51 13.87
CA SER A 31 -13.34 -12.51 14.82
C SER A 31 -11.90 -12.82 15.26
N GLN A 32 -11.55 -14.10 15.44
CA GLN A 32 -10.19 -14.51 15.82
C GLN A 32 -9.18 -14.37 14.66
N ALA A 33 -9.60 -14.63 13.43
CA ALA A 33 -8.75 -14.43 12.24
C ALA A 33 -8.37 -12.94 12.06
N GLN A 34 -9.30 -12.01 12.31
CA GLN A 34 -9.03 -10.58 12.24
C GLN A 34 -8.13 -10.07 13.39
N LYS A 35 -8.22 -10.64 14.60
CA LYS A 35 -7.43 -10.19 15.76
C LYS A 35 -5.91 -10.37 15.60
N ASN A 36 -5.46 -11.24 14.69
CA ASN A 36 -4.04 -11.54 14.49
C ASN A 36 -3.43 -10.86 13.25
N LEU A 37 -4.13 -9.92 12.61
CA LEU A 37 -3.61 -9.16 11.46
C LEU A 37 -2.74 -7.98 11.94
N LYS A 38 -1.47 -7.97 11.56
CA LYS A 38 -0.60 -6.80 11.74
C LYS A 38 -0.98 -5.77 10.67
N THR A 39 -1.57 -4.66 11.07
CA THR A 39 -1.94 -3.57 10.16
C THR A 39 -0.93 -2.42 10.25
N PHE A 40 -0.83 -1.66 9.16
CA PHE A 40 -0.08 -0.41 9.12
C PHE A 40 -0.86 0.61 8.31
N SER A 41 -1.09 1.77 8.91
CA SER A 41 -1.75 2.90 8.26
C SER A 41 -1.02 4.17 8.64
N LYS A 42 -0.64 4.95 7.63
CA LYS A 42 0.03 6.24 7.77
C LYS A 42 -0.41 7.18 6.66
N GLN A 43 -0.51 8.45 7.02
CA GLN A 43 -0.64 9.58 6.11
C GLN A 43 0.60 10.45 6.31
N TYR A 44 1.20 10.89 5.21
CA TYR A 44 2.40 11.72 5.21
C TYR A 44 2.08 13.08 4.61
N GLY A 45 2.83 14.09 5.03
CA GLY A 45 2.64 15.48 4.62
C GLY A 45 1.99 16.34 5.72
N PRO A 46 2.15 17.68 5.64
CA PRO A 46 2.98 18.41 4.68
C PRO A 46 4.48 18.13 4.89
N PHE A 47 5.27 18.15 3.82
CA PHE A 47 6.71 17.80 3.87
C PHE A 47 7.61 19.00 4.25
N ASN A 48 7.29 19.69 5.34
CA ASN A 48 7.94 20.93 5.76
C ASN A 48 9.17 20.73 6.68
N ASP A 49 9.22 19.62 7.45
CA ASP A 49 10.36 19.26 8.29
C ASP A 49 11.25 18.23 7.59
N THR A 50 12.21 18.74 6.82
CA THR A 50 13.10 17.90 6.02
C THR A 50 13.90 16.92 6.88
N ALA A 51 14.41 17.34 8.04
CA ALA A 51 15.20 16.48 8.92
C ALA A 51 14.38 15.32 9.49
N HIS A 52 13.14 15.59 9.90
CA HIS A 52 12.21 14.55 10.32
C HIS A 52 11.94 13.55 9.19
N TYR A 53 11.64 14.01 7.98
CA TYR A 53 11.27 13.11 6.89
C TYR A 53 12.44 12.28 6.34
N PHE A 54 13.70 12.74 6.45
CA PHE A 54 14.86 11.90 6.14
C PHE A 54 15.03 10.72 7.11
N SER A 55 14.45 10.76 8.31
CA SER A 55 14.39 9.59 9.20
C SER A 55 13.32 8.56 8.80
N ILE A 56 12.29 9.01 8.08
CA ILE A 56 11.14 8.20 7.64
C ILE A 56 11.38 7.61 6.26
N PHE A 57 11.97 8.39 5.35
CA PHE A 57 12.14 8.04 3.95
C PHE A 57 13.60 7.88 3.60
N LYS A 58 13.90 6.83 2.82
CA LYS A 58 15.13 6.74 2.07
C LYS A 58 14.95 7.49 0.76
N VAL A 59 15.71 8.57 0.59
CA VAL A 59 15.65 9.45 -0.58
C VAL A 59 16.93 9.26 -1.38
N GLU A 60 16.79 8.76 -2.61
CA GLU A 60 17.89 8.51 -3.53
C GLU A 60 18.00 9.62 -4.56
N SER A 61 19.20 10.21 -4.63
CA SER A 61 19.52 11.33 -5.51
C SER A 61 19.19 11.01 -6.97
N PRO A 62 18.64 11.97 -7.74
CA PRO A 62 18.48 13.39 -7.44
C PRO A 62 17.14 13.73 -6.77
N ALA A 63 16.43 12.75 -6.19
CA ALA A 63 15.23 13.06 -5.42
C ALA A 63 15.55 13.92 -4.19
N THR A 64 14.63 14.78 -3.80
CA THR A 64 14.76 15.65 -2.62
C THR A 64 13.44 15.82 -1.88
N ILE A 65 13.50 16.36 -0.67
CA ILE A 65 12.33 16.85 0.05
C ILE A 65 12.46 18.36 0.10
N SER A 66 11.59 19.06 -0.64
CA SER A 66 11.67 20.50 -0.81
C SER A 66 10.31 21.06 -1.19
N ASN A 67 10.08 22.35 -0.95
CA ASN A 67 8.82 23.04 -1.28
C ASN A 67 7.57 22.31 -0.74
N ASN A 68 7.66 21.74 0.46
CA ASN A 68 6.61 20.93 1.09
C ASN A 68 6.19 19.68 0.29
N ALA A 69 7.05 19.16 -0.58
CA ALA A 69 6.80 17.99 -1.42
C ALA A 69 7.97 16.99 -1.41
N LEU A 70 7.65 15.73 -1.70
CA LEU A 70 8.64 14.77 -2.19
C LEU A 70 8.85 15.04 -3.68
N GLN A 71 10.04 15.49 -4.04
CA GLN A 71 10.41 15.75 -5.42
C GLN A 71 11.22 14.56 -5.93
N VAL A 72 10.58 13.66 -6.69
CA VAL A 72 11.21 12.45 -7.22
C VAL A 72 12.25 12.79 -8.30
N THR A 73 12.01 13.85 -9.05
CA THR A 73 12.99 14.52 -9.91
C THR A 73 13.04 16.00 -9.52
N PRO A 74 14.20 16.68 -9.64
CA PRO A 74 14.31 18.10 -9.30
C PRO A 74 13.26 18.96 -10.01
N ASP A 75 12.62 19.85 -9.27
CA ASP A 75 11.69 20.86 -9.77
C ASP A 75 12.30 22.24 -9.57
N THR A 76 12.85 22.82 -10.64
CA THR A 76 13.52 24.12 -10.60
C THR A 76 13.32 24.89 -11.91
N ALA A 77 13.19 26.21 -11.79
CA ALA A 77 13.13 27.15 -12.91
C ALA A 77 14.50 27.75 -13.28
N GLY A 78 15.59 27.32 -12.62
CA GLY A 78 16.95 27.76 -12.93
C GLY A 78 17.63 26.92 -14.02
N ASP A 79 18.85 27.31 -14.42
CA ASP A 79 19.69 26.62 -15.41
C ASP A 79 20.28 25.30 -14.86
N PHE A 80 19.42 24.33 -14.59
CA PHE A 80 19.81 22.98 -14.19
C PHE A 80 19.58 22.01 -15.34
N ASN A 81 20.50 21.06 -15.52
CA ASN A 81 20.26 19.95 -16.44
C ASN A 81 19.24 18.98 -15.84
N LEU A 82 18.00 19.08 -16.32
CA LEU A 82 16.85 18.24 -15.93
C LEU A 82 16.69 17.00 -16.83
N TYR A 83 17.56 16.82 -17.82
CA TYR A 83 17.52 15.63 -18.68
C TYR A 83 18.06 14.41 -17.95
N SER A 84 17.52 13.24 -18.31
CA SER A 84 18.03 11.94 -17.86
C SER A 84 18.19 11.87 -16.34
N ARG A 85 17.11 12.17 -15.61
CA ARG A 85 17.04 12.05 -14.16
C ARG A 85 16.11 10.90 -13.75
N SER A 86 16.62 10.03 -12.89
CA SER A 86 15.84 9.02 -12.16
C SER A 86 16.09 9.27 -10.69
N GLY A 87 15.07 9.50 -9.90
CA GLY A 87 15.18 9.55 -8.44
C GLY A 87 14.18 8.60 -7.81
N ARG A 88 14.34 8.35 -6.52
CA ARG A 88 13.49 7.41 -5.78
C ARG A 88 13.31 7.87 -4.35
N VAL A 89 12.09 7.69 -3.84
CA VAL A 89 11.77 7.87 -2.43
C VAL A 89 11.05 6.62 -1.95
N LEU A 90 11.62 5.94 -0.96
CA LEU A 90 11.02 4.76 -0.34
C LEU A 90 10.77 5.01 1.13
N LEU A 91 9.69 4.45 1.65
CA LEU A 91 9.51 4.38 3.10
C LEU A 91 10.64 3.51 3.67
N ASN A 92 11.38 4.03 4.66
CA ASN A 92 12.48 3.33 5.31
C ASN A 92 11.95 2.28 6.31
N ARG A 93 11.15 1.34 5.79
CA ARG A 93 10.49 0.30 6.54
C ARG A 93 10.18 -0.89 5.63
N SER A 94 10.64 -2.07 6.04
CA SER A 94 10.31 -3.32 5.36
C SER A 94 8.93 -3.83 5.75
N PHE A 95 8.24 -4.44 4.80
CA PHE A 95 6.96 -5.13 5.00
C PHE A 95 7.08 -6.58 4.57
N LYS A 96 6.58 -7.50 5.39
CA LYS A 96 6.43 -8.90 5.01
C LYS A 96 5.12 -9.06 4.24
N LEU A 97 5.23 -9.34 2.94
CA LEU A 97 4.06 -9.45 2.06
C LEU A 97 3.49 -10.87 1.97
N TRP A 98 4.33 -11.87 2.26
CA TRP A 98 3.97 -13.29 2.21
C TRP A 98 4.87 -14.10 3.14
N ASP A 99 4.43 -15.29 3.58
CA ASP A 99 5.14 -16.12 4.56
C ASP A 99 5.95 -17.29 3.97
N GLY A 100 6.07 -17.40 2.64
CA GLY A 100 6.89 -18.47 2.05
C GLY A 100 6.26 -19.87 2.05
N ASP A 101 5.40 -20.17 3.02
CA ASP A 101 4.81 -21.49 3.22
C ASP A 101 3.66 -21.75 2.23
N ILE A 102 3.80 -22.82 1.45
CA ILE A 102 2.84 -23.29 0.44
C ILE A 102 1.48 -23.62 1.08
N ASN A 103 1.46 -23.93 2.39
CA ASN A 103 0.24 -24.20 3.16
C ASN A 103 -0.29 -22.97 3.92
N SER A 104 0.40 -21.82 3.84
CA SER A 104 -0.02 -20.59 4.50
C SER A 104 -0.82 -19.72 3.55
N GLU A 105 -2.09 -19.51 3.86
CA GLU A 105 -2.98 -18.60 3.12
C GLU A 105 -2.75 -17.11 3.44
N ARG A 106 -1.69 -16.78 4.22
CA ARG A 106 -1.43 -15.41 4.65
C ARG A 106 -0.76 -14.59 3.56
N ILE A 107 -1.59 -13.82 2.86
CA ILE A 107 -1.20 -12.83 1.86
C ILE A 107 -1.45 -11.42 2.41
N ALA A 108 -0.51 -10.50 2.21
CA ALA A 108 -0.70 -9.11 2.53
C ALA A 108 -1.56 -8.41 1.46
N SER A 109 -2.50 -7.58 1.90
CA SER A 109 -3.19 -6.60 1.06
C SER A 109 -2.77 -5.20 1.46
N PHE A 110 -2.75 -4.30 0.48
CA PHE A 110 -2.44 -2.90 0.72
C PHE A 110 -3.30 -2.00 -0.18
N ASN A 111 -3.52 -0.78 0.31
CA ASN A 111 -4.09 0.31 -0.45
C ASN A 111 -3.14 1.50 -0.29
N SER A 112 -2.89 2.20 -1.39
CA SER A 112 -2.13 3.44 -1.39
C SER A 112 -2.81 4.48 -2.26
N SER A 113 -2.76 5.73 -1.82
CA SER A 113 -3.26 6.89 -2.55
C SER A 113 -2.20 7.97 -2.56
N PHE A 114 -2.05 8.69 -3.68
CA PHE A 114 -1.06 9.74 -3.83
C PHE A 114 -1.70 10.99 -4.43
N LEU A 115 -1.33 12.16 -3.91
CA LEU A 115 -1.55 13.45 -4.59
C LEU A 115 -0.28 13.79 -5.35
N ILE A 116 -0.37 13.90 -6.68
CA ILE A 116 0.78 14.09 -7.56
C ILE A 116 0.59 15.39 -8.34
N ASN A 117 1.64 16.21 -8.37
CA ASN A 117 1.74 17.36 -9.26
C ASN A 117 2.83 17.10 -10.31
N VAL A 118 2.47 17.20 -11.59
CA VAL A 118 3.42 17.11 -12.70
C VAL A 118 3.34 18.43 -13.47
N TYR A 119 4.32 19.29 -13.24
CA TYR A 119 4.39 20.60 -13.88
C TYR A 119 5.47 20.66 -14.96
N ARG A 120 5.27 21.51 -15.97
CA ARG A 120 6.22 21.74 -17.05
C ARG A 120 6.31 23.23 -17.35
N LEU A 121 7.52 23.73 -17.60
CA LEU A 121 7.74 25.09 -18.09
C LEU A 121 7.36 25.17 -19.57
N LYS A 122 6.61 26.22 -19.94
CA LYS A 122 5.98 26.39 -21.26
C LYS A 122 6.97 26.61 -22.42
N ASN A 123 8.24 26.84 -22.15
CA ASN A 123 9.16 27.48 -23.10
C ASN A 123 9.66 26.53 -24.20
N ASN A 124 9.39 25.21 -24.08
CA ASN A 124 10.01 24.21 -24.95
C ASN A 124 9.00 23.12 -25.38
N TYR A 125 7.94 23.55 -26.07
CA TYR A 125 6.87 22.69 -26.63
C TYR A 125 7.36 21.63 -27.65
N SER A 126 8.64 21.66 -28.04
CA SER A 126 9.22 20.70 -28.99
C SER A 126 9.79 19.43 -28.32
N SER A 127 9.77 19.35 -26.98
CA SER A 127 10.18 18.13 -26.26
C SER A 127 8.99 17.21 -26.05
N ILE A 128 9.10 15.97 -26.54
CA ILE A 128 8.13 14.90 -26.26
C ILE A 128 8.15 14.67 -24.74
N PRO A 129 7.00 14.63 -24.07
CA PRO A 129 6.96 14.41 -22.62
C PRO A 129 7.49 13.02 -22.28
N GLY A 130 8.42 12.96 -21.33
CA GLY A 130 8.93 11.73 -20.73
C GLY A 130 9.42 12.03 -19.30
N GLU A 131 9.47 11.05 -18.41
CA GLU A 131 9.23 9.60 -18.62
C GLU A 131 8.02 9.07 -17.84
N GLY A 132 7.76 9.57 -16.64
CA GLY A 132 6.61 9.18 -15.82
C GLY A 132 6.92 9.04 -14.34
N LEU A 133 5.96 8.46 -13.61
CA LEU A 133 6.06 8.13 -12.19
C LEU A 133 5.55 6.71 -11.97
N ALA A 134 6.19 5.97 -11.06
CA ALA A 134 5.75 4.64 -10.67
C ALA A 134 5.68 4.51 -9.14
N PHE A 135 4.66 3.78 -8.66
CA PHE A 135 4.68 3.20 -7.32
C PHE A 135 5.38 1.85 -7.39
N VAL A 136 6.38 1.63 -6.53
CA VAL A 136 7.15 0.39 -6.50
C VAL A 136 7.15 -0.25 -5.13
N ILE A 137 7.14 -1.57 -5.13
CA ILE A 137 7.49 -2.40 -3.98
C ILE A 137 8.82 -3.06 -4.35
N ALA A 138 9.86 -2.77 -3.57
CA ALA A 138 11.22 -3.20 -3.85
C ALA A 138 11.79 -4.04 -2.70
N PRO A 139 12.68 -5.01 -2.99
CA PRO A 139 13.36 -5.81 -1.96
C PRO A 139 14.43 -5.01 -1.21
N ASP A 140 14.92 -3.93 -1.82
CA ASP A 140 15.95 -3.03 -1.29
C ASP A 140 15.60 -1.57 -1.59
N THR A 141 16.48 -0.66 -1.17
CA THR A 141 16.29 0.77 -1.36
C THR A 141 16.99 1.36 -2.58
N ASP A 142 17.82 0.59 -3.27
CA ASP A 142 18.83 1.11 -4.17
C ASP A 142 18.23 1.49 -5.52
N LEU A 143 18.59 2.66 -6.04
CA LEU A 143 18.20 3.09 -7.37
C LEU A 143 19.12 2.40 -8.42
N PRO A 144 18.57 1.64 -9.39
CA PRO A 144 19.38 0.98 -10.40
C PRO A 144 20.18 1.98 -11.25
N PRO A 145 21.47 1.73 -11.53
CA PRO A 145 22.25 2.57 -12.43
C PRO A 145 21.62 2.65 -13.83
N GLY A 146 21.56 3.86 -14.40
CA GLY A 146 21.07 4.06 -15.77
C GLY A 146 19.53 4.00 -15.93
N SER A 147 18.76 4.14 -14.85
CA SER A 147 17.29 4.04 -14.85
C SER A 147 16.56 5.35 -15.21
N TYR A 148 17.22 6.30 -15.88
CA TYR A 148 16.72 7.66 -16.12
C TYR A 148 15.82 7.83 -17.33
N GLY A 149 15.30 6.72 -17.86
CA GLY A 149 14.43 6.71 -19.02
C GLY A 149 15.14 6.58 -20.37
N LYS A 150 14.39 6.71 -21.47
CA LYS A 150 14.87 6.46 -22.84
C LYS A 150 14.45 7.54 -23.84
#